data_AF-D3AYL3-F1
#
_entry.id   AF-D3AYL3-F1
#
_cell.length_a   1.000
_cell.length_b   1.000
_cell.length_c   1.000
_cell.angle_alpha   90.00
_cell.angle_beta   90.00
_cell.angle_gamma   90.00
#
_symmetry.space_group_name_H-M   'P 1'
#
loop_
_entity.id
_entity.type
_entity.pdbx_description
1 polymer ?
#
loop_
_entity_poly.entity_id
_entity_poly.type
_entity_poly.pdbx_seq_one_letter_code
_entity_poly.pdbx_strand_id
1 'polypeptide(L)'
;MEFDEDTSFKPDPTFTNSRPKWVDDDKVNNCTKCKVNFTLLNRRHHCRRCGLVFCQKCSANSCKIPQLNYNFVPVRVCDGCFRMVSIESSSSLDLKQIFSPGLNQL
;
A
#
# COMPACT_ATOMS: atom_id res chain seq x y z
N MET A 1 -5.78 14.64 35.76
CA MET A 1 -5.08 13.38 35.42
C MET A 1 -5.86 12.79 34.27
N GLU A 2 -5.58 13.29 33.07
CA GLU A 2 -6.22 12.80 31.84
C GLU A 2 -5.36 11.64 31.32
N PHE A 3 -5.99 10.50 31.08
CA PHE A 3 -5.35 9.32 30.53
C PHE A 3 -5.42 9.42 29.01
N ASP A 4 -4.28 9.68 28.36
CA ASP A 4 -4.15 9.63 26.90
C ASP A 4 -4.09 8.16 26.44
N GLU A 5 -5.27 7.60 26.14
CA GLU A 5 -5.40 6.32 25.43
C GLU A 5 -5.44 6.59 23.91
N ASP A 6 -4.27 6.78 23.29
CA ASP A 6 -4.15 6.76 21.83
C ASP A 6 -2.99 5.91 21.33
N THR A 7 -3.14 4.59 21.50
CA THR A 7 -2.29 3.57 20.85
C THR A 7 -3.08 2.68 19.90
N SER A 8 -4.21 3.16 19.34
CA SER A 8 -4.97 2.39 18.35
C SER A 8 -4.86 3.03 16.97
N PHE A 9 -3.90 2.54 16.17
CA PHE A 9 -3.89 2.78 14.73
C PHE A 9 -5.13 2.10 14.13
N LYS A 10 -6.25 2.82 14.05
CA LYS A 10 -7.46 2.37 13.36
C LYS A 10 -7.21 2.59 11.86
N PRO A 11 -7.16 1.54 11.02
CA PRO A 11 -7.12 1.75 9.57
C PRO A 11 -8.43 2.45 9.17
N ASP A 12 -8.30 3.68 8.68
CA ASP A 12 -9.43 4.44 8.14
C ASP A 12 -10.05 3.64 6.98
N PRO A 13 -11.34 3.27 7.06
CA PRO A 13 -12.02 2.48 6.02
C PRO A 13 -12.29 3.29 4.75
N THR A 14 -11.93 4.57 4.71
CA THR A 14 -12.05 5.36 3.49
C THR A 14 -10.93 5.01 2.52
N PHE A 15 -11.22 4.06 1.64
CA PHE A 15 -10.45 3.79 0.42
C PHE A 15 -10.58 5.00 -0.53
N THR A 16 -10.04 6.14 -0.13
CA THR A 16 -9.99 7.34 -0.95
C THR A 16 -8.88 7.17 -1.98
N ASN A 17 -9.06 7.75 -3.18
CA ASN A 17 -8.01 7.89 -4.21
C ASN A 17 -6.87 8.83 -3.77
N SER A 18 -6.62 8.92 -2.46
CA SER A 18 -5.67 9.82 -1.84
C SER A 18 -4.51 9.03 -1.25
N ARG A 19 -3.33 9.65 -1.27
CA ARG A 19 -2.09 9.02 -0.78
C ARG A 19 -2.25 8.70 0.71
N PRO A 20 -1.85 7.50 1.16
CA PRO A 20 -1.96 7.13 2.56
C PRO A 20 -1.12 8.05 3.43
N LYS A 21 -1.60 8.33 4.65
CA LYS A 21 -0.76 8.95 5.67
C LYS A 21 0.39 8.02 6.00
N TRP A 22 1.61 8.55 6.03
CA TRP A 22 2.78 7.79 6.44
C TRP A 22 2.83 7.72 7.96
N VAL A 23 3.23 6.57 8.47
CA VAL A 23 3.49 6.42 9.90
C VAL A 23 4.75 7.19 10.26
N ASP A 24 4.72 7.92 11.37
CA ASP A 24 5.87 8.65 11.89
C ASP A 24 7.02 7.69 12.21
N ASP A 25 8.22 8.04 11.78
CA ASP A 25 9.41 7.19 11.93
C ASP A 25 9.75 6.90 13.40
N ASP A 26 9.50 7.85 14.29
CA ASP A 26 9.78 7.72 15.73
C ASP A 26 8.89 6.70 16.43
N LYS A 27 7.73 6.37 15.82
CA LYS A 27 6.79 5.37 16.34
C LYS A 27 7.13 3.95 15.87
N VAL A 28 8.10 3.77 14.96
CA VAL A 28 8.41 2.48 14.36
C VAL A 28 9.90 2.13 14.47
N ASN A 29 10.21 1.18 15.34
CA ASN A 29 11.58 0.72 15.58
C ASN A 29 11.97 -0.53 14.80
N ASN A 30 10.99 -1.19 14.16
CA ASN A 30 11.22 -2.43 13.42
C ASN A 30 10.41 -2.51 12.13
N CYS A 31 10.90 -3.28 11.17
CA CYS A 31 10.22 -3.51 9.90
C CYS A 31 8.84 -4.12 10.12
N THR A 32 7.80 -3.53 9.54
CA THR A 32 6.42 -4.00 9.68
C THR A 32 6.26 -5.48 9.33
N LYS A 33 6.97 -5.98 8.29
CA LYS A 33 6.90 -7.37 7.81
C LYS A 33 7.77 -8.33 8.62
N CYS A 34 9.10 -8.13 8.60
CA CYS A 34 10.04 -9.11 9.15
C CYS A 34 10.53 -8.78 10.56
N LYS A 35 10.05 -7.70 11.17
CA LYS A 35 10.37 -7.27 12.55
C LYS A 35 11.85 -7.01 12.83
N VAL A 36 12.71 -6.94 11.81
CA VAL A 36 14.11 -6.51 11.97
C VAL A 36 14.16 -5.08 12.48
N ASN A 37 14.99 -4.82 13.48
CA ASN A 37 15.17 -3.48 14.03
C ASN A 37 15.84 -2.55 13.02
N PHE A 38 15.39 -1.30 12.99
CA PHE A 38 16.06 -0.26 12.23
C PHE A 38 17.32 0.22 12.95
N THR A 39 18.34 0.52 12.17
CA THR A 39 19.63 1.03 12.64
C THR A 39 20.12 2.10 11.66
N LEU A 40 21.27 2.73 11.95
CA LEU A 40 21.86 3.72 11.03
C LEU A 40 22.13 3.13 9.63
N LEU A 41 22.41 1.82 9.55
CA LEU A 41 22.65 1.09 8.31
C LEU A 41 21.38 0.42 7.75
N ASN A 42 20.47 -0.05 8.62
CA ASN A 42 19.18 -0.59 8.22
C ASN A 42 18.09 0.48 8.36
N ARG A 43 17.95 1.32 7.34
CA ARG A 43 17.07 2.49 7.37
C ARG A 43 15.59 2.15 7.14
N ARG A 44 14.73 3.08 7.54
CA ARG A 44 13.27 3.03 7.35
C ARG A 44 12.89 3.38 5.91
N HIS A 45 11.89 2.67 5.38
CA HIS A 45 11.31 2.96 4.08
C HIS A 45 9.79 2.83 4.11
N HIS A 46 9.08 3.89 3.73
CA HIS A 46 7.62 3.85 3.61
C HIS A 46 7.15 3.19 2.32
N CYS A 47 6.12 2.37 2.42
CA CYS A 47 5.37 1.93 1.24
C CYS A 47 4.45 3.06 0.78
N ARG A 48 4.56 3.47 -0.49
CA ARG A 48 3.73 4.55 -1.05
C ARG A 48 2.26 4.16 -1.27
N ARG A 49 1.91 2.87 -1.17
CA ARG A 49 0.53 2.37 -1.28
C ARG A 49 -0.16 2.25 0.08
N CYS A 50 0.50 1.72 1.11
CA CYS A 50 -0.12 1.51 2.43
C CYS A 50 0.38 2.42 3.57
N GLY A 51 1.43 3.22 3.34
CA GLY A 51 1.96 4.17 4.34
C GLY A 51 2.80 3.56 5.46
N LEU A 52 2.87 2.23 5.58
CA LEU A 52 3.63 1.53 6.63
C LEU A 52 5.15 1.50 6.34
N VAL A 53 5.94 1.24 7.39
CA VAL A 53 7.42 1.29 7.35
C VAL A 53 8.06 -0.09 7.22
N PHE A 54 9.02 -0.24 6.32
CA PHE A 54 9.69 -1.49 5.99
C PHE A 54 11.21 -1.30 5.88
N CYS A 55 11.97 -2.39 6.00
CA CYS A 55 13.39 -2.40 5.64
C CYS A 55 13.58 -2.48 4.12
N GLN A 56 14.82 -2.27 3.67
CA GLN A 56 15.18 -2.28 2.25
C GLN A 56 14.76 -3.60 1.58
N LYS A 57 14.96 -4.74 2.25
CA LYS A 57 14.63 -6.07 1.72
C LYS A 57 13.12 -6.29 1.52
N CYS A 58 12.29 -5.79 2.44
CA CYS A 58 10.83 -5.98 2.38
C CYS A 58 10.09 -4.94 1.53
N SER A 59 10.83 -3.99 0.97
CA SER A 59 10.32 -2.91 0.10
C SER A 59 11.22 -2.67 -1.09
N ALA A 60 11.84 -3.73 -1.62
CA ALA A 60 12.81 -3.63 -2.71
C ALA A 60 12.17 -3.30 -4.07
N ASN A 61 10.86 -3.47 -4.19
CA ASN A 61 10.13 -3.32 -5.44
C ASN A 61 9.51 -1.92 -5.59
N SER A 62 9.28 -1.52 -6.84
CA SER A 62 8.55 -0.31 -7.20
C SER A 62 7.51 -0.62 -8.28
N CYS A 63 6.33 0.01 -8.20
CA CYS A 63 5.28 -0.14 -9.19
C CYS A 63 4.53 1.18 -9.42
N LYS A 64 3.81 1.28 -10.54
CA LYS A 64 2.90 2.40 -10.80
C LYS A 64 1.62 2.19 -10.00
N ILE A 65 1.10 3.27 -9.42
CA ILE A 65 -0.16 3.26 -8.66
C ILE A 65 -1.04 4.38 -9.23
N PRO A 66 -1.72 4.17 -10.37
CA PRO A 66 -2.49 5.21 -11.05
C PRO A 66 -3.56 5.87 -10.16
N GLN A 67 -4.15 5.09 -9.25
CA GLN A 67 -5.21 5.52 -8.34
C GLN A 67 -4.73 6.51 -7.25
N LEU A 68 -3.42 6.62 -7.01
CA LEU A 68 -2.85 7.49 -5.96
C LEU A 68 -2.14 8.74 -6.51
N ASN A 69 -2.34 9.05 -7.80
CA ASN A 69 -1.83 10.26 -8.46
C ASN A 69 -0.32 10.51 -8.29
N TYR A 70 0.50 9.46 -8.40
CA TYR A 70 1.97 9.58 -8.47
C TYR A 70 2.47 9.93 -9.89
N ASN A 71 1.68 10.66 -10.68
CA ASN A 71 2.00 11.07 -12.06
C ASN A 71 2.48 9.90 -12.95
N PHE A 72 1.92 8.70 -12.78
CA PHE A 72 2.32 7.47 -13.47
C PHE A 72 3.80 7.05 -13.30
N VAL A 73 4.50 7.61 -12.32
CA VAL A 73 5.88 7.25 -11.97
C VAL A 73 5.88 6.01 -11.05
N PRO A 74 6.74 5.00 -11.30
CA PRO A 74 6.91 3.89 -10.37
C PRO A 74 7.40 4.38 -9.00
N VAL A 75 6.73 3.97 -7.93
CA VAL A 75 7.08 4.33 -6.56
C VAL A 75 7.32 3.08 -5.71
N ARG A 76 8.17 3.24 -4.69
CA ARG A 76 8.54 2.14 -3.78
C ARG A 76 7.32 1.58 -3.05
N VAL A 77 7.19 0.26 -3.05
CA VAL A 77 6.13 -0.45 -2.32
C VAL A 77 6.70 -1.63 -1.54
N CYS A 78 5.98 -2.04 -0.49
CA CYS A 78 6.29 -3.30 0.19
C CYS A 78 5.92 -4.49 -0.69
N ASP A 79 6.50 -5.66 -0.40
CA ASP A 79 6.25 -6.88 -1.19
C ASP A 79 4.76 -7.24 -1.27
N GLY A 80 4.01 -7.00 -0.18
CA GLY A 80 2.57 -7.26 -0.15
C GLY A 80 1.79 -6.38 -1.12
N CYS A 81 2.09 -5.08 -1.14
CA CYS A 81 1.46 -4.14 -2.07
C CYS A 81 1.91 -4.38 -3.53
N PHE A 82 3.17 -4.77 -3.74
CA PHE A 82 3.66 -5.10 -5.07
C PHE A 82 2.89 -6.28 -5.68
N ARG A 83 2.66 -7.35 -4.90
CA ARG A 83 1.90 -8.52 -5.34
C ARG A 83 0.45 -8.20 -5.70
N MET A 84 -0.20 -7.31 -4.95
CA MET A 84 -1.58 -6.89 -5.25
C MET A 84 -1.69 -6.21 -6.61
N VAL A 85 -0.74 -5.34 -6.97
CA VAL A 85 -0.75 -4.66 -8.27
C VAL A 85 -0.60 -5.67 -9.42
N SER A 86 0.22 -6.71 -9.26
CA SER A 86 0.33 -7.79 -10.26
C SER A 86 -1.00 -8.54 -10.46
N ILE A 87 -1.80 -8.70 -9.40
CA ILE A 87 -3.12 -9.34 -9.48
C ILE A 87 -4.15 -8.40 -10.13
N GLU A 88 -4.12 -7.11 -9.79
CA GLU A 88 -4.97 -6.08 -10.43
C GLU A 88 -4.73 -5.99 -11.95
N SER A 89 -3.47 -6.11 -12.40
CA SER A 89 -3.16 -6.14 -13.84
C SER A 89 -3.67 -7.39 -14.57
N SER A 90 -3.79 -8.53 -13.88
CA SER A 90 -4.31 -9.77 -14.48
C SER A 90 -5.84 -9.85 -14.43
N SER A 91 -6.47 -9.28 -13.40
CA SER A 91 -7.94 -9.27 -13.23
C SER A 91 -8.66 -8.18 -14.05
N SER A 92 -7.92 -7.19 -14.56
CA SER A 92 -8.40 -6.25 -15.59
C SER A 92 -8.82 -6.93 -16.89
N LEU A 93 -8.42 -8.17 -17.15
CA LEU A 93 -8.80 -8.91 -18.35
C LEU A 93 -10.13 -9.67 -18.17
N ASP A 94 -10.63 -9.85 -16.94
CA ASP A 94 -11.84 -10.67 -16.68
C ASP A 94 -13.14 -9.86 -16.46
N LEU A 95 -13.08 -8.56 -16.12
CA LEU A 95 -14.29 -7.78 -15.83
C LEU A 95 -15.03 -7.25 -17.08
N LYS A 96 -14.43 -7.33 -18.28
CA LYS A 96 -15.11 -6.93 -19.52
C LYS A 96 -15.91 -8.05 -20.19
N GLN A 97 -15.84 -9.29 -19.69
CA GLN A 97 -16.56 -10.43 -20.28
C GLN A 97 -17.80 -10.89 -19.50
N ILE A 98 -18.05 -10.39 -18.28
CA ILE A 98 -19.20 -10.82 -17.45
C ILE A 98 -20.41 -9.87 -17.57
N PHE A 99 -20.21 -8.61 -17.97
CA PHE A 99 -21.29 -7.60 -18.09
C PHE A 99 -21.58 -7.15 -19.53
N SER A 100 -21.47 -8.05 -20.50
CA SER A 100 -22.19 -7.89 -21.77
C SER A 100 -23.48 -8.71 -21.69
N PRO A 101 -24.63 -8.14 -21.33
CA PRO A 101 -25.91 -8.74 -21.69
C PRO A 101 -26.06 -8.58 -23.21
N GLY A 102 -25.47 -9.50 -23.96
CA GLY A 102 -25.85 -9.71 -25.34
C GLY A 102 -27.03 -10.66 -25.37
N LEU A 103 -28.25 -10.15 -25.60
CA LEU A 103 -29.19 -10.63 -26.64
C LEU A 103 -30.59 -9.97 -26.52
N ASN A 104 -31.02 -9.42 -27.65
CA ASN A 104 -32.36 -9.49 -28.27
C ASN A 104 -33.65 -9.14 -27.48
N GLN A 105 -34.28 -8.06 -27.92
CA GLN A 105 -35.70 -7.90 -28.32
C GLN A 105 -35.81 -6.46 -28.85
N LEU A 106 -36.08 -6.16 -30.12
CA LEU A 106 -37.11 -6.61 -31.08
C LEU A 106 -36.56 -6.72 -32.50
#